data_AF-A0A7W0LZ00-F1
#
_entry.id   AF-A0A7W0LZ00-F1
#
_cell.length_a   1.000
_cell.length_b   1.000
_cell.length_c   1.000
_cell.angle_alpha   90.00
_cell.angle_beta   90.00
_cell.angle_gamma   90.00
#
_symmetry.space_group_name_H-M   'P 1'
#
loop_
_entity.id
_entity.type
_entity.pdbx_description
1 polymer ?
#
loop_
_entity_poly.entity_id
_entity_poly.type
_entity_poly.pdbx_seq_one_letter_code
_entity_poly.pdbx_strand_id
1 'polypeptide(L)'
;ERVAYQGLPARICWLGYGERHLAGGRFNDMVASGELQAPLVIGRDHLDCGSVASPYRETEAMLDGSDAIADWPLLNAMVNVASGASWVSIHHGGGVGIGRSIHAGQVVVVDGTELAGHKAERVLTNDPGMGVIRHADAGYERALEVADEHDVPIPMRN
;
A
#
# COMPACT_ATOMS: atom_id res chain seq x y z
N GLU A 1 -13.65 -8.61 -20.15
CA GLU A 1 -14.94 -8.46 -20.87
C GLU A 1 -16.07 -7.82 -20.07
N ARG A 2 -16.08 -7.85 -18.73
CA ARG A 2 -17.21 -7.31 -17.93
C ARG A 2 -17.07 -5.86 -17.45
N VAL A 3 -15.87 -5.27 -17.50
CA VAL A 3 -15.60 -3.92 -16.96
C VAL A 3 -15.20 -2.99 -18.10
N ALA A 4 -16.06 -2.03 -18.41
CA ALA A 4 -15.77 -0.95 -19.35
C ALA A 4 -14.90 0.12 -18.69
N TYR A 5 -14.06 0.79 -19.48
CA TYR A 5 -13.21 1.88 -18.98
C TYR A 5 -14.01 3.17 -18.75
N GLN A 6 -13.55 3.98 -17.81
CA GLN A 6 -14.05 5.32 -17.54
C GLN A 6 -12.85 6.27 -17.46
N GLY A 7 -12.71 7.20 -18.41
CA GLY A 7 -11.53 8.07 -18.51
C GLY A 7 -10.30 7.32 -19.00
N LEU A 8 -9.13 7.57 -18.37
CA LEU A 8 -7.91 6.80 -18.67
C LEU A 8 -8.16 5.31 -18.37
N PRO A 9 -7.81 4.39 -19.29
CA PRO A 9 -7.96 2.96 -19.04
C PRO A 9 -7.20 2.54 -17.76
N ALA A 10 -7.93 1.98 -16.80
CA ALA A 10 -7.41 1.57 -15.50
C ALA A 10 -7.82 0.12 -15.18
N ARG A 11 -7.09 -0.51 -14.26
CA ARG A 11 -7.33 -1.88 -13.81
C ARG A 11 -7.18 -1.97 -12.30
N ILE A 12 -8.13 -2.62 -11.64
CA ILE A 12 -7.98 -3.09 -10.27
C ILE A 12 -7.52 -4.55 -10.28
N CYS A 13 -6.53 -4.86 -9.44
CA CYS A 13 -6.07 -6.21 -9.16
C CYS A 13 -5.56 -6.22 -7.72
N TRP A 14 -6.11 -7.11 -6.89
CA TRP A 14 -5.64 -7.25 -5.52
C TRP A 14 -4.38 -8.10 -5.52
N LEU A 15 -3.28 -7.50 -5.08
CA LEU A 15 -1.96 -8.13 -4.95
C LEU A 15 -1.46 -7.90 -3.51
N GLY A 16 -0.88 -8.93 -2.91
CA GLY A 16 -0.35 -8.92 -1.56
C GLY A 16 1.08 -8.40 -1.44
N TYR A 17 1.63 -8.49 -0.23
CA TYR A 17 3.06 -8.31 -0.01
C TYR A 17 3.85 -9.32 -0.87
N GLY A 18 4.99 -8.91 -1.40
CA GLY A 18 5.78 -9.74 -2.33
C GLY A 18 5.26 -9.72 -3.79
N GLU A 19 3.98 -9.46 -4.04
CA GLU A 19 3.43 -9.44 -5.40
C GLU A 19 3.44 -8.03 -6.03
N ARG A 20 3.16 -6.99 -5.23
CA ARG A 20 3.05 -5.61 -5.73
C ARG A 20 4.34 -5.10 -6.35
N HIS A 21 5.49 -5.31 -5.71
CA HIS A 21 6.78 -4.84 -6.23
C HIS A 21 7.18 -5.57 -7.53
N LEU A 22 6.88 -6.87 -7.65
CA LEU A 22 7.11 -7.64 -8.88
C LEU A 22 6.27 -7.11 -10.04
N ALA A 23 4.98 -6.82 -9.80
CA ALA A 23 4.11 -6.22 -10.80
C ALA A 23 4.60 -4.83 -11.21
N GLY A 24 4.98 -3.98 -10.25
CA GLY A 24 5.50 -2.64 -10.51
C GLY A 24 6.80 -2.65 -11.34
N GLY A 25 7.74 -3.52 -10.98
CA GLY A 25 8.97 -3.73 -11.75
C GLY A 25 8.68 -4.17 -13.18
N ARG A 26 7.80 -5.17 -13.34
CA ARG A 26 7.41 -5.66 -14.68
C ARG A 26 6.74 -4.57 -15.53
N PHE A 27 5.88 -3.75 -14.95
CA PHE A 27 5.27 -2.64 -15.66
C PHE A 27 6.31 -1.58 -16.06
N ASN A 28 7.29 -1.29 -15.22
CA ASN A 28 8.38 -0.39 -15.56
C ASN A 28 9.19 -0.93 -16.75
N ASP A 29 9.51 -2.23 -16.77
CA ASP A 29 10.21 -2.88 -17.90
C ASP A 29 9.40 -2.82 -19.20
N MET A 30 8.08 -3.00 -19.11
CA MET A 30 7.18 -2.91 -20.27
C MET A 30 7.10 -1.48 -20.84
N VAL A 31 7.19 -0.44 -19.98
CA VAL A 31 7.32 0.94 -20.44
C VAL A 31 8.69 1.18 -21.08
N ALA A 32 9.76 0.70 -20.45
CA ALA A 32 11.14 0.86 -20.94
C ALA A 32 11.37 0.20 -22.32
N SER A 33 10.75 -0.97 -22.54
CA SER A 33 10.83 -1.70 -23.81
C SER A 33 9.89 -1.17 -24.90
N GLY A 34 8.94 -0.29 -24.56
CA GLY A 34 7.92 0.21 -25.48
C GLY A 34 6.76 -0.76 -25.73
N GLU A 35 6.68 -1.88 -25.00
CA GLU A 35 5.48 -2.75 -24.99
C GLU A 35 4.25 -1.95 -24.52
N LEU A 36 4.44 -1.09 -23.51
CA LEU A 36 3.49 -0.06 -23.12
C LEU A 36 3.86 1.28 -23.76
N GLN A 37 2.87 1.95 -24.35
CA GLN A 37 3.08 3.15 -25.15
C GLN A 37 3.40 4.42 -24.34
N ALA A 38 3.19 4.40 -23.02
CA ALA A 38 3.37 5.55 -22.13
C ALA A 38 3.59 5.09 -20.68
N PRO A 39 4.14 5.97 -19.80
CA PRO A 39 4.23 5.73 -18.37
C PRO A 39 2.91 5.33 -17.73
N LEU A 40 2.98 4.55 -16.65
CA LEU A 40 1.84 4.16 -15.84
C LEU A 40 1.89 4.77 -14.44
N VAL A 41 0.71 4.99 -13.87
CA VAL A 41 0.52 5.30 -12.45
C VAL A 41 0.07 4.05 -11.71
N ILE A 42 0.75 3.72 -10.61
CA ILE A 42 0.40 2.60 -9.74
C ILE A 42 0.01 3.18 -8.39
N GLY A 43 -1.26 2.98 -8.01
CA GLY A 43 -1.81 3.46 -6.77
C GLY A 43 -2.88 2.54 -6.23
N ARG A 44 -3.59 3.02 -5.22
CA ARG A 44 -4.67 2.29 -4.55
C ARG A 44 -5.65 3.26 -3.91
N ASP A 45 -6.77 2.74 -3.44
CA ASP A 45 -7.60 3.44 -2.46
C ASP A 45 -6.81 3.62 -1.13
N HIS A 46 -7.26 4.52 -0.28
CA HIS A 46 -6.75 4.67 1.08
C HIS A 46 -7.23 3.53 2.00
N LEU A 47 -8.25 2.76 1.59
CA LEU A 47 -8.60 1.47 2.18
C LEU A 47 -7.56 0.43 1.72
N ASP A 48 -6.60 0.14 2.59
CA ASP A 48 -5.61 -0.92 2.40
C ASP A 48 -5.05 -1.37 3.76
N CYS A 49 -4.37 -2.52 3.76
CA CYS A 49 -3.92 -3.25 4.94
C CYS A 49 -3.11 -2.42 5.95
N GLY A 50 -2.35 -1.40 5.52
CA GLY A 50 -1.49 -0.60 6.39
C GLY A 50 -1.85 0.88 6.48
N SER A 51 -2.90 1.32 5.79
CA SER A 51 -3.05 2.74 5.44
C SER A 51 -4.28 3.44 6.03
N VAL A 52 -4.99 2.81 6.95
CA VAL A 52 -6.22 3.39 7.53
C VAL A 52 -6.41 2.97 8.99
N ALA A 53 -6.85 3.93 9.80
CA ALA A 53 -7.46 3.73 11.10
C ALA A 53 -8.91 4.23 11.03
N SER A 54 -9.87 3.34 11.25
CA SER A 54 -11.30 3.56 11.04
C SER A 54 -12.10 2.54 11.89
N PRO A 55 -12.38 2.87 13.17
CA PRO A 55 -12.97 1.94 14.16
C PRO A 55 -14.38 1.43 13.84
N TYR A 56 -15.01 1.97 12.79
CA TYR A 56 -16.36 1.61 12.35
C TYR A 56 -16.37 0.97 10.96
N ARG A 57 -15.18 0.55 10.48
CA ARG A 57 -15.01 -0.06 9.16
C ARG A 57 -13.73 -0.91 9.13
N GLU A 58 -12.59 -0.38 8.65
CA GLU A 58 -11.39 -1.20 8.38
C GLU A 58 -10.67 -1.71 9.62
N THR A 59 -10.76 -1.00 10.74
CA THR A 59 -10.09 -1.37 12.00
C THR A 59 -11.10 -1.61 13.10
N GLU A 60 -12.34 -1.95 12.73
CA GLU A 60 -13.37 -2.36 13.68
C GLU A 60 -13.03 -3.73 14.27
N ALA A 61 -13.06 -3.82 15.59
CA ALA A 61 -12.83 -5.04 16.36
C ALA A 61 -11.48 -5.71 16.05
N MET A 62 -10.40 -4.92 16.11
CA MET A 62 -9.04 -5.47 16.07
C MET A 62 -8.85 -6.44 17.24
N LEU A 63 -8.08 -7.53 17.02
CA LEU A 63 -7.90 -8.61 18.00
C LEU A 63 -7.45 -8.14 19.39
N ASP A 64 -6.61 -7.11 19.43
CA ASP A 64 -6.03 -6.51 20.63
C ASP A 64 -6.78 -5.25 21.11
N GLY A 65 -7.85 -4.86 20.42
CA GLY A 65 -8.62 -3.64 20.70
C GLY A 65 -7.94 -2.34 20.23
N SER A 66 -6.94 -2.42 19.34
CA SER A 66 -6.21 -1.25 18.82
C SER A 66 -6.99 -0.41 17.78
N ASP A 67 -8.32 -0.54 17.73
CA ASP A 67 -9.18 -0.02 16.66
C ASP A 67 -8.91 1.44 16.30
N ALA A 68 -8.73 2.29 17.32
CA ALA A 68 -8.60 3.74 17.18
C ALA A 68 -7.15 4.24 17.04
N ILE A 69 -6.14 3.36 17.01
CA ILE A 69 -4.74 3.78 16.88
C ILE A 69 -4.48 4.30 15.46
N ALA A 70 -4.29 5.61 15.35
CA ALA A 70 -4.08 6.32 14.08
C ALA A 70 -2.60 6.55 13.72
N ASP A 71 -1.66 6.00 14.49
CA ASP A 71 -0.22 6.12 14.17
C ASP A 71 0.13 5.42 12.85
N TRP A 72 -0.47 4.24 12.60
CA TRP A 72 -0.23 3.41 11.43
C TRP A 72 -0.43 4.12 10.08
N PRO A 73 -1.59 4.76 9.79
CA PRO A 73 -1.75 5.51 8.54
C PRO A 73 -0.79 6.70 8.41
N LEU A 74 -0.38 7.33 9.52
CA LEU A 74 0.61 8.42 9.48
C LEU A 74 2.01 7.88 9.14
N LEU A 75 2.41 6.76 9.76
CA LEU A 75 3.65 6.07 9.44
C LEU A 75 3.64 5.52 8.00
N ASN A 76 2.51 5.02 7.51
CA ASN A 76 2.35 4.60 6.12
C ASN A 76 2.62 5.76 5.15
N ALA A 77 2.09 6.96 5.44
CA ALA A 77 2.42 8.14 4.64
C ALA A 77 3.91 8.47 4.71
N MET A 78 4.50 8.52 5.91
CA MET A 78 5.91 8.85 6.10
C MET A 78 6.85 7.87 5.39
N VAL A 79 6.61 6.56 5.49
CA VAL A 79 7.44 5.56 4.82
C VAL A 79 7.28 5.61 3.31
N ASN A 80 6.09 5.92 2.80
CA ASN A 80 5.88 6.10 1.35
C ASN A 80 6.60 7.36 0.82
N VAL A 81 6.63 8.45 1.60
CA VAL A 81 7.45 9.64 1.28
C VAL A 81 8.93 9.24 1.25
N ALA A 82 9.42 8.56 2.28
CA ALA A 82 10.82 8.13 2.38
C ALA A 82 11.21 7.11 1.29
N SER A 83 10.27 6.27 0.87
CA SER A 83 10.46 5.25 -0.18
C SER A 83 10.48 5.84 -1.58
N GLY A 84 10.00 7.08 -1.74
CA GLY A 84 10.06 7.81 -3.01
C GLY A 84 8.79 7.70 -3.87
N ALA A 85 7.62 7.52 -3.25
CA ALA A 85 6.35 7.66 -3.97
C ALA A 85 6.28 8.99 -4.74
N SER A 86 5.59 8.99 -5.87
CA SER A 86 5.47 10.20 -6.71
C SER A 86 4.58 11.24 -6.04
N TRP A 87 3.55 10.80 -5.32
CA TRP A 87 2.84 11.64 -4.36
C TRP A 87 2.25 10.80 -3.22
N VAL A 88 2.08 11.46 -2.08
CA VAL A 88 1.52 10.89 -0.86
C VAL A 88 0.48 11.85 -0.30
N SER A 89 -0.59 11.31 0.27
CA SER A 89 -1.68 12.07 0.87
C SER A 89 -2.02 11.53 2.26
N ILE A 90 -2.39 12.43 3.16
CA ILE A 90 -2.99 12.11 4.47
C ILE A 90 -4.35 12.80 4.51
N HIS A 91 -5.41 12.02 4.69
CA HIS A 91 -6.78 12.50 4.69
C HIS A 91 -7.51 12.09 5.96
N HIS A 92 -8.62 12.79 6.20
CA HIS A 92 -9.48 12.60 7.35
C HIS A 92 -10.93 12.40 6.91
N GLY A 93 -11.60 11.42 7.52
CA GLY A 93 -13.04 11.22 7.40
C GLY A 93 -13.53 10.59 6.09
N GLY A 94 -12.64 10.07 5.25
CA GLY A 94 -13.02 9.33 4.05
C GLY A 94 -13.87 8.11 4.40
N GLY A 95 -14.97 7.94 3.65
CA GLY A 95 -15.92 6.83 3.83
C GLY A 95 -16.88 6.98 5.00
N VAL A 96 -16.36 7.20 6.21
CA VAL A 96 -17.14 7.17 7.47
C VAL A 96 -17.49 8.54 8.05
N GLY A 97 -16.99 9.63 7.45
CA GLY A 97 -17.27 11.01 7.83
C GLY A 97 -16.26 11.61 8.82
N ILE A 98 -16.37 12.92 9.02
CA ILE A 98 -15.48 13.71 9.90
C ILE A 98 -15.45 13.10 11.31
N GLY A 99 -14.26 13.03 11.88
CA GLY A 99 -13.96 12.52 13.22
C GLY A 99 -13.73 11.02 13.29
N ARG A 100 -13.93 10.26 12.20
CA ARG A 100 -14.09 8.80 12.27
C ARG A 100 -13.05 7.97 11.54
N SER A 101 -12.21 8.58 10.71
CA SER A 101 -11.09 7.89 10.08
C SER A 101 -9.89 8.81 9.84
N ILE A 102 -8.70 8.24 9.89
CA ILE A 102 -7.43 8.83 9.45
C ILE A 102 -6.79 7.83 8.50
N HIS A 103 -6.41 8.26 7.30
CA HIS A 103 -5.94 7.34 6.26
C HIS A 103 -4.99 7.98 5.26
N ALA A 104 -4.12 7.17 4.69
CA ALA A 104 -3.06 7.59 3.78
C ALA A 104 -3.18 6.94 2.40
N GLY A 105 -2.81 7.70 1.39
CA GLY A 105 -2.73 7.27 0.00
C GLY A 105 -1.32 7.45 -0.53
N GLN A 106 -0.93 6.57 -1.44
CA GLN A 106 0.33 6.69 -2.17
C GLN A 106 0.08 6.35 -3.63
N VAL A 107 0.85 7.00 -4.50
CA VAL A 107 0.96 6.61 -5.90
C VAL A 107 2.41 6.73 -6.34
N VAL A 108 2.87 5.76 -7.12
CA VAL A 108 4.19 5.77 -7.77
C VAL A 108 4.02 5.72 -9.29
N VAL A 109 4.81 6.52 -10.00
CA VAL A 109 4.86 6.52 -11.46
C VAL A 109 5.97 5.57 -11.91
N VAL A 110 5.67 4.69 -12.85
CA VAL A 110 6.65 3.87 -13.58
C VAL A 110 6.76 4.40 -15.00
N ASP A 111 7.88 5.05 -15.30
CA ASP A 111 8.14 5.75 -16.58
C ASP A 111 9.20 5.06 -17.44
N GLY A 112 9.62 3.85 -17.05
CA GLY A 112 10.64 3.08 -17.73
C GLY A 112 12.08 3.44 -17.34
N THR A 113 12.27 4.43 -16.47
CA THR A 113 13.61 4.76 -15.96
C THR A 113 14.05 3.82 -14.85
N GLU A 114 15.36 3.68 -14.67
CA GLU A 114 15.96 2.93 -13.55
C GLU A 114 15.54 3.54 -12.20
N LEU A 115 15.47 4.87 -12.10
CA LEU A 115 15.02 5.56 -10.89
C LEU A 115 13.58 5.21 -10.54
N ALA A 116 12.68 5.17 -11.52
CA ALA A 116 11.30 4.76 -11.29
C ALA A 116 11.21 3.29 -10.88
N GLY A 117 12.05 2.41 -11.43
CA GLY A 117 12.18 1.02 -10.99
C GLY A 117 12.53 0.89 -9.51
N HIS A 118 13.60 1.56 -9.06
CA HIS A 118 14.02 1.56 -7.64
C HIS A 118 12.96 2.16 -6.71
N LYS A 119 12.28 3.23 -7.14
CA LYS A 119 11.18 3.83 -6.37
C LYS A 119 9.99 2.88 -6.26
N ALA A 120 9.57 2.27 -7.37
CA ALA A 120 8.46 1.33 -7.39
C ALA A 120 8.74 0.11 -6.52
N GLU A 121 9.95 -0.46 -6.59
CA GLU A 121 10.36 -1.57 -5.73
C GLU A 121 10.19 -1.23 -4.24
N ARG A 122 10.76 -0.09 -3.79
CA ARG A 122 10.72 0.32 -2.38
C ARG A 122 9.31 0.66 -1.91
N VAL A 123 8.58 1.47 -2.69
CA VAL A 123 7.21 1.89 -2.36
C VAL A 123 6.28 0.68 -2.30
N LEU A 124 6.33 -0.19 -3.31
CA LEU A 124 5.43 -1.34 -3.41
C LEU A 124 5.87 -2.53 -2.53
N THR A 125 7.01 -2.42 -1.85
CA THR A 125 7.41 -3.30 -0.74
C THR A 125 6.95 -2.72 0.60
N ASN A 126 7.33 -1.47 0.89
CA ASN A 126 7.09 -0.86 2.19
C ASN A 126 5.61 -0.54 2.43
N ASP A 127 4.86 -0.15 1.40
CA ASP A 127 3.43 0.17 1.51
C ASP A 127 2.57 -1.02 2.01
N PRO A 128 2.58 -2.20 1.35
CA PRO A 128 1.92 -3.39 1.92
C PRO A 128 2.64 -3.91 3.17
N GLY A 129 3.95 -3.69 3.30
CA GLY A 129 4.73 -4.08 4.48
C GLY A 129 4.20 -3.46 5.76
N MET A 130 3.76 -2.19 5.70
CA MET A 130 3.07 -1.51 6.80
C MET A 130 1.82 -2.26 7.27
N GLY A 131 1.10 -2.90 6.35
CA GLY A 131 -0.08 -3.70 6.69
C GLY A 131 0.27 -5.01 7.37
N VAL A 132 1.33 -5.67 6.93
CA VAL A 132 1.85 -6.89 7.57
C VAL A 132 2.28 -6.58 9.00
N ILE A 133 3.14 -5.58 9.21
CA ILE A 133 3.64 -5.25 10.55
C ILE A 133 2.52 -4.78 11.48
N ARG A 134 1.54 -4.01 10.99
CA ARG A 134 0.40 -3.52 11.79
C ARG A 134 -0.44 -4.68 12.32
N HIS A 135 -0.77 -5.64 11.46
CA HIS A 135 -1.61 -6.77 11.86
C HIS A 135 -0.82 -7.81 12.66
N ALA A 136 0.49 -7.94 12.41
CA ALA A 136 1.36 -8.75 13.25
C ALA A 136 1.45 -8.18 14.68
N ASP A 137 1.58 -6.85 14.81
CA ASP A 137 1.58 -6.15 16.10
C ASP A 137 0.27 -6.38 16.88
N ALA A 138 -0.87 -6.32 16.20
CA ALA A 138 -2.18 -6.64 16.78
C ALA A 138 -2.40 -8.14 17.08
N GLY A 139 -1.43 -9.01 16.79
CA GLY A 139 -1.43 -10.43 17.17
C GLY A 139 -2.11 -11.38 16.17
N TYR A 140 -2.36 -10.97 14.93
CA TYR A 140 -2.97 -11.86 13.92
C TYR A 140 -1.96 -12.91 13.43
N GLU A 141 -2.24 -14.20 13.66
CA GLU A 141 -1.39 -15.32 13.26
C GLU A 141 -0.99 -15.27 11.78
N ARG A 142 -1.95 -15.02 10.87
CA ARG A 142 -1.62 -14.96 9.44
C ARG A 142 -0.66 -13.83 9.08
N ALA A 143 -0.72 -12.69 9.79
CA ALA A 143 0.22 -11.59 9.54
C ALA A 143 1.63 -11.93 10.05
N LEU A 144 1.72 -12.66 11.16
CA LEU A 144 2.99 -13.20 11.68
C LEU A 144 3.58 -14.23 10.70
N GLU A 145 2.77 -15.14 10.17
CA GLU A 145 3.19 -16.10 9.14
C GLU A 145 3.71 -15.39 7.87
N VAL A 146 2.99 -14.39 7.37
CA VAL A 146 3.42 -13.61 6.19
C VAL A 146 4.72 -12.87 6.46
N ALA A 147 4.91 -12.34 7.67
CA ALA A 147 6.15 -11.70 8.05
C ALA A 147 7.32 -12.69 8.02
N ASP A 148 7.11 -13.91 8.52
CA ASP A 148 8.11 -14.98 8.56
C ASP A 148 8.37 -15.55 7.14
N GLU A 149 7.34 -15.71 6.30
CA GLU A 149 7.41 -16.20 4.91
C GLU A 149 8.20 -15.26 3.99
N HIS A 150 8.17 -13.96 4.27
CA HIS A 150 8.75 -12.93 3.42
C HIS A 150 9.84 -12.08 4.09
N ASP A 151 10.38 -12.55 5.21
CA ASP A 151 11.47 -11.90 5.96
C ASP A 151 11.17 -10.42 6.31
N VAL A 152 9.91 -10.11 6.66
CA VAL A 152 9.53 -8.76 7.09
C VAL A 152 10.08 -8.52 8.50
N PRO A 153 10.96 -7.52 8.72
CA PRO A 153 11.55 -7.31 10.01
C PRO A 153 10.52 -6.79 11.02
N ILE A 154 10.30 -7.54 12.10
CA ILE A 154 9.48 -7.13 13.25
C ILE A 154 10.39 -7.01 14.47
N PRO A 155 10.89 -5.81 14.82
CA PRO A 155 11.93 -5.65 15.84
C PRO A 155 11.58 -6.18 17.24
N MET A 156 10.30 -6.27 17.56
CA MET A 156 9.82 -6.78 18.85
C MET A 156 9.75 -8.31 18.92
N ARG A 157 9.99 -9.01 17.79
CA ARG A 157 10.11 -10.46 17.70
C ARG A 157 11.60 -10.80 17.51
N ASN A 158 12.07 -11.78 18.29
CA ASN A 158 13.46 -12.25 18.27
C ASN A 158 13.80 -12.98 16.96
#